data_AF-A0A9P0FH30-F1
#
_entry.id   AF-A0A9P0FH30-F1
#
_cell.length_a   1.000
_cell.length_b   1.000
_cell.length_c   1.000
_cell.angle_alpha   90.00
_cell.angle_beta   90.00
_cell.angle_gamma   90.00
#
_symmetry.space_group_name_H-M   'P 1'
#
loop_
_entity.id
_entity.type
_entity.pdbx_description
1 polymer ?
#
loop_
_entity_poly.entity_id
_entity_poly.type
_entity_poly.pdbx_seq_one_letter_code
_entity_poly.pdbx_strand_id
1 'polypeptide(L)'
;MDKQTFRALNNCFINNTKLVQTLQQLYPPIERNMLQLWIDKLTETNSSLEKIVIRNDYMWFILLMLQKKKIRKPFNQLPPSEILPLNEVIVPTGINISKSTVRIRLHETGGKGGFWRWRSDCLGGMAINGKSEC
;
A
#
# COMPACT_ATOMS: atom_id res chain seq x y z
N MET A 1 -0.35 12.79 -16.63
CA MET A 1 -1.49 12.19 -15.90
C MET A 1 -2.55 13.26 -15.77
N ASP A 2 -3.81 12.93 -16.03
CA ASP A 2 -4.91 13.89 -16.09
C ASP A 2 -5.43 14.28 -14.68
N LYS A 3 -6.10 15.44 -14.58
CA LYS A 3 -6.65 15.99 -13.32
C LYS A 3 -7.63 15.03 -12.61
N GLN A 4 -8.33 14.19 -13.38
CA GLN A 4 -9.31 13.25 -12.82
C GLN A 4 -8.59 12.15 -12.03
N THR A 5 -7.49 11.61 -12.55
CA THR A 5 -6.68 10.61 -11.84
C THR A 5 -6.16 11.14 -10.50
N PHE A 6 -5.67 12.39 -10.45
CA PHE A 6 -5.21 13.01 -9.20
C PHE A 6 -6.33 13.13 -8.16
N ARG A 7 -7.53 13.58 -8.59
CA ARG A 7 -8.70 13.68 -7.72
C ARG A 7 -9.12 12.30 -7.20
N ALA A 8 -9.12 11.29 -8.07
CA ALA A 8 -9.45 9.93 -7.69
C ALA A 8 -8.53 9.43 -6.57
N LEU A 9 -7.21 9.50 -6.74
CA LEU A 9 -6.24 9.05 -5.73
C LEU A 9 -6.44 9.71 -4.35
N ASN A 10 -6.80 10.99 -4.32
CA ASN A 10 -7.08 11.68 -3.06
C ASN A 10 -8.38 11.21 -2.41
N ASN A 11 -9.42 10.99 -3.19
CA ASN A 11 -10.68 10.45 -2.68
C ASN A 11 -10.49 9.05 -2.07
N CYS A 12 -9.64 8.23 -2.70
CA CYS A 12 -9.34 6.88 -2.22
C CYS A 12 -8.60 6.92 -0.89
N PHE A 13 -7.61 7.80 -0.77
CA PHE A 13 -6.94 8.05 0.50
C PHE A 13 -7.93 8.47 1.58
N ILE A 14 -8.78 9.47 1.31
CA ILE A 14 -9.77 9.97 2.28
C ILE A 14 -10.75 8.87 2.71
N ASN A 15 -11.25 8.07 1.77
CA ASN A 15 -12.17 6.97 2.07
C ASN A 15 -11.49 5.89 2.90
N ASN A 16 -10.27 5.50 2.55
CA ASN A 16 -9.52 4.52 3.31
C ASN A 16 -9.16 5.03 4.72
N THR A 17 -8.85 6.31 4.89
CA THR A 17 -8.63 6.92 6.21
C THR A 17 -9.85 6.78 7.10
N LYS A 18 -11.06 7.03 6.58
CA LYS A 18 -12.31 6.85 7.35
C LYS A 18 -12.51 5.40 7.78
N LEU A 19 -12.20 4.45 6.89
CA LEU A 19 -12.29 3.02 7.20
C LEU A 19 -11.27 2.63 8.28
N VAL A 20 -10.02 3.10 8.17
CA VAL A 20 -8.99 2.87 9.19
C VAL A 20 -9.41 3.46 10.53
N GLN A 21 -9.86 4.71 10.56
CA GLN A 21 -10.33 5.38 11.79
C GLN A 21 -11.50 4.66 12.46
N THR A 22 -12.36 4.01 11.67
CA THR A 22 -13.46 3.19 12.17
C THR A 22 -12.94 1.87 12.74
N LEU A 23 -12.13 1.15 11.97
CA LEU A 23 -11.63 -0.18 12.34
C LEU A 23 -10.63 -0.15 13.51
N GLN A 24 -9.82 0.91 13.63
CA GLN A 24 -8.86 1.03 14.72
C GLN A 24 -9.53 1.07 16.10
N GLN A 25 -10.80 1.49 16.20
CA GLN A 25 -11.53 1.51 17.49
C GLN A 25 -11.61 0.12 18.15
N LEU A 26 -11.44 -0.95 17.37
CA LEU A 26 -11.45 -2.33 17.85
C LEU A 26 -10.14 -2.77 18.52
N TYR A 27 -9.11 -1.92 18.51
CA TYR A 27 -7.76 -2.22 19.00
C TYR A 27 -7.46 -1.50 20.33
N PRO A 28 -6.48 -1.96 21.12
CA PRO A 28 -6.07 -1.30 22.36
C PRO A 28 -5.57 0.15 22.14
N PRO A 29 -5.69 1.04 23.14
CA PRO A 29 -5.30 2.45 23.02
C PRO A 29 -3.87 2.67 22.49
N ILE A 30 -2.92 1.84 22.93
CA ILE A 30 -1.50 1.94 22.53
C ILE A 30 -1.37 1.78 21.01
N GLU A 31 -2.02 0.77 20.44
CA GLU A 31 -1.96 0.49 19.00
C GLU A 31 -2.74 1.53 18.19
N ARG A 32 -3.88 1.99 18.71
CA ARG A 32 -4.64 3.09 18.09
C ARG A 32 -3.82 4.37 18.00
N ASN A 33 -3.14 4.74 19.08
CA ASN A 33 -2.31 5.94 19.09
C ASN A 33 -1.15 5.82 18.10
N MET A 34 -0.54 4.65 17.98
CA MET A 34 0.52 4.42 17.00
C MET A 34 0.01 4.52 15.56
N LEU A 35 -1.13 3.91 15.26
CA LEU A 35 -1.77 4.04 13.95
C LEU A 35 -2.16 5.48 13.64
N GLN A 36 -2.63 6.24 14.63
CA GLN A 36 -2.97 7.65 14.45
C GLN A 36 -1.74 8.46 14.01
N LEU A 37 -0.57 8.26 14.64
CA LEU A 37 0.67 8.91 14.22
C LEU A 37 1.03 8.59 12.76
N TRP A 38 0.82 7.35 12.33
CA TRP A 38 1.01 6.97 10.92
C TRP A 38 0.01 7.66 9.99
N ILE A 39 -1.28 7.72 10.36
CA ILE A 39 -2.32 8.39 9.57
C ILE A 39 -1.99 9.87 9.39
N ASP A 40 -1.57 10.54 10.46
CA ASP A 40 -1.20 11.95 10.44
C ASP A 40 -0.02 12.18 9.50
N LYS A 41 1.05 11.37 9.62
CA LYS A 41 2.21 11.43 8.73
C LYS A 41 1.86 11.19 7.26
N LEU A 42 0.99 10.21 6.97
CA LEU A 42 0.57 9.89 5.60
C LEU A 42 -0.32 11.00 5.02
N THR A 43 -1.07 11.71 5.87
CA THR A 43 -1.89 12.85 5.46
C THR A 43 -1.01 14.02 4.99
N GLU A 44 0.10 14.26 5.69
CA GLU A 44 1.13 15.25 5.32
C GLU A 44 1.93 14.85 4.07
N THR A 45 1.98 13.56 3.73
CA THR A 45 2.76 13.02 2.60
C THR A 45 2.02 13.23 1.26
N ASN A 46 1.81 14.48 0.86
CA ASN A 46 0.97 14.85 -0.28
C ASN A 46 1.61 15.82 -1.28
N SER A 47 2.91 16.10 -1.11
CA SER A 47 3.61 17.17 -1.85
C SER A 47 3.93 16.84 -3.32
N SER A 48 3.87 15.56 -3.71
CA SER A 48 4.10 15.13 -5.08
C SER A 48 3.18 13.97 -5.43
N LEU A 49 3.01 13.71 -6.73
CA LEU A 49 2.22 12.58 -7.21
C LEU A 49 2.76 11.24 -6.69
N GLU A 50 4.08 11.08 -6.70
CA GLU A 50 4.74 9.89 -6.16
C GLU A 50 4.40 9.69 -4.69
N LYS A 51 4.47 10.75 -3.88
CA LYS A 51 4.07 10.71 -2.47
C LYS A 51 2.59 10.39 -2.28
N ILE A 52 1.71 10.89 -3.16
CA ILE A 52 0.28 10.56 -3.15
C ILE A 52 0.03 9.08 -3.42
N VAL A 53 0.78 8.48 -4.34
CA VAL A 53 0.72 7.03 -4.60
C VAL A 53 1.23 6.26 -3.39
N ILE A 54 2.40 6.63 -2.86
CA ILE A 54 3.00 5.98 -1.67
C ILE A 54 2.02 6.00 -0.50
N ARG A 55 1.43 7.15 -0.16
CA ARG A 55 0.49 7.20 0.98
C ARG A 55 -0.76 6.34 0.78
N ASN A 56 -1.21 6.17 -0.46
CA ASN A 56 -2.34 5.29 -0.78
C ASN A 56 -1.97 3.82 -0.57
N ASP A 57 -0.77 3.40 -0.99
CA ASP A 57 -0.28 2.03 -0.78
C ASP A 57 -0.16 1.72 0.72
N TYR A 58 0.40 2.65 1.51
CA TYR A 58 0.46 2.52 2.97
C TYR A 58 -0.92 2.41 3.61
N MET A 59 -1.87 3.27 3.23
CA MET A 59 -3.22 3.27 3.80
C MET A 59 -3.97 1.96 3.51
N TRP A 60 -3.81 1.43 2.29
CA TRP A 60 -4.36 0.12 1.94
C TRP A 60 -3.71 -1.01 2.76
N PHE A 61 -2.40 -0.96 2.97
CA PHE A 61 -1.71 -1.97 3.76
C PHE A 61 -2.09 -1.93 5.25
N ILE A 62 -2.35 -0.75 5.81
CA ILE A 62 -2.95 -0.61 7.15
C ILE A 62 -4.30 -1.31 7.21
N LEU A 63 -5.19 -1.09 6.22
CA LEU A 63 -6.48 -1.78 6.17
C LEU A 63 -6.35 -3.31 6.15
N LEU A 64 -5.38 -3.84 5.39
CA LEU A 64 -5.11 -5.28 5.40
C LEU A 64 -4.66 -5.79 6.78
N MET A 65 -3.76 -5.06 7.44
CA MET A 65 -3.31 -5.43 8.80
C MET A 65 -4.48 -5.38 9.79
N LEU A 66 -5.34 -4.37 9.68
CA LEU A 66 -6.54 -4.22 10.50
C LEU A 66 -7.51 -5.38 10.30
N GLN A 67 -7.75 -5.79 9.04
CA GLN A 67 -8.57 -6.96 8.71
C GLN A 67 -7.98 -8.27 9.27
N LYS A 68 -6.65 -8.40 9.28
CA LYS A 68 -5.96 -9.58 9.83
C LYS A 68 -5.81 -9.57 11.35
N LYS A 69 -6.37 -8.57 12.05
CA LYS A 69 -6.33 -8.48 13.52
C LYS A 69 -4.92 -8.48 14.10
N LYS A 70 -3.92 -8.05 13.33
CA LYS A 70 -2.53 -8.11 13.76
C LYS A 70 -1.72 -6.96 13.15
N ILE A 71 -1.48 -5.94 13.97
CA ILE A 71 -0.60 -4.84 13.62
C ILE A 71 0.85 -5.33 13.78
N ARG A 72 1.67 -5.09 12.76
CA ARG A 72 3.09 -5.48 12.70
C ARG A 72 3.92 -4.30 12.21
N LYS A 73 5.24 -4.50 12.11
CA LYS A 73 6.13 -3.57 11.43
C LYS A 73 5.60 -3.24 10.02
N PRO A 74 5.67 -1.97 9.60
CA PRO A 74 6.28 -0.84 10.30
C PRO A 74 5.34 -0.12 11.30
N PHE A 75 4.06 -0.48 11.36
CA PHE A 75 3.01 0.25 12.08
C PHE A 75 2.98 0.06 13.60
N ASN A 76 3.81 -0.83 14.13
CA ASN A 76 4.02 -0.96 15.57
C ASN A 76 5.21 -0.11 16.07
N GLN A 77 5.74 0.77 15.22
CA GLN A 77 6.83 1.69 15.51
C GLN A 77 6.46 3.09 15.05
N LEU A 78 7.18 4.10 15.53
CA LEU A 78 6.98 5.48 15.08
C LEU A 78 7.22 5.60 13.57
N PRO A 79 6.42 6.42 12.86
CA PRO A 79 6.66 6.67 11.45
C PRO A 79 8.03 7.37 11.27
N PRO A 80 8.80 6.99 10.23
CA PRO A 80 10.08 7.64 9.95
C PRO A 80 9.87 9.08 9.46
N SER A 81 10.93 9.90 9.55
CA SER A 81 10.91 11.28 9.07
C SER A 81 10.60 11.37 7.58
N GLU A 82 11.11 10.41 6.79
CA GLU A 82 10.86 10.27 5.37
C GLU A 82 10.19 8.93 5.08
N ILE A 83 9.08 8.98 4.32
CA ILE A 83 8.31 7.78 3.96
C ILE A 83 8.84 7.24 2.64
N LEU A 84 9.53 6.10 2.73
CA LEU A 84 10.00 5.35 1.57
C LEU A 84 8.84 4.57 0.92
N PRO A 85 8.98 4.14 -0.34
CA PRO A 85 8.04 3.23 -0.98
C PRO A 85 7.83 1.95 -0.16
N LEU A 86 6.58 1.51 -0.07
CA LEU A 86 6.17 0.42 0.82
C LEU A 86 6.87 -0.92 0.51
N ASN A 87 7.14 -1.17 -0.77
CA ASN A 87 7.84 -2.36 -1.26
C ASN A 87 9.30 -2.44 -0.77
N GLU A 88 9.93 -1.31 -0.43
CA GLU A 88 11.27 -1.27 0.14
C GLU A 88 11.26 -1.55 1.65
N VAL A 89 10.15 -1.26 2.31
CA VAL A 89 9.99 -1.44 3.77
C VAL A 89 9.54 -2.85 4.14
N ILE A 90 8.73 -3.50 3.29
CA ILE A 90 8.18 -4.85 3.57
C ILE A 90 8.96 -5.96 2.84
N VAL A 91 10.16 -5.69 2.33
CA VAL A 91 10.96 -6.76 1.69
C VAL A 91 11.14 -7.91 2.69
N PRO A 92 10.79 -9.16 2.33
CA PRO A 92 11.11 -10.31 3.15
C PRO A 92 12.62 -10.31 3.39
N THR A 93 13.04 -10.21 4.65
CA THR A 93 14.44 -10.36 5.05
C THR A 93 14.93 -11.70 4.53
N GLY A 94 15.65 -11.68 3.40
CA GLY A 94 16.12 -12.88 2.70
C GLY A 94 16.13 -12.79 1.18
N ILE A 95 15.42 -11.85 0.55
CA ILE A 95 15.49 -11.67 -0.91
C ILE A 95 16.37 -10.47 -1.23
N ASN A 96 17.61 -10.75 -1.62
CA ASN A 96 18.53 -9.76 -2.18
C ASN A 96 18.02 -9.39 -3.58
N ILE A 97 17.10 -8.43 -3.64
CA ILE A 97 16.62 -7.89 -4.90
C ILE A 97 17.69 -6.89 -5.35
N SER A 98 18.72 -7.38 -6.05
CA SER A 98 19.43 -6.54 -7.00
C SER A 98 18.38 -5.87 -7.90
N LYS A 99 18.65 -4.69 -8.47
CA LYS A 99 17.77 -3.98 -9.42
C LYS A 99 17.57 -4.76 -10.73
N SER A 100 17.19 -6.01 -10.62
CA SER A 100 17.03 -7.05 -11.61
C SER A 100 15.61 -7.52 -11.42
N THR A 101 14.76 -7.15 -12.38
CA THR A 101 13.37 -7.53 -12.53
C THR A 101 13.03 -8.85 -11.83
N VAL A 102 12.35 -8.76 -10.69
CA VAL A 102 11.85 -9.93 -9.96
C VAL A 102 10.79 -10.60 -10.84
N ARG A 103 11.20 -11.61 -11.61
CA ARG A 103 10.30 -12.53 -12.30
C ARG A 103 9.90 -13.62 -11.31
N ILE A 104 8.80 -13.41 -10.60
CA ILE A 104 8.16 -14.48 -9.83
C ILE A 104 7.55 -15.44 -10.86
N ARG A 105 8.10 -16.65 -11.02
CA ARG A 105 7.41 -17.74 -11.71
C ARG A 105 6.32 -18.26 -10.77
N LEU A 106 5.09 -17.87 -11.04
CA LEU A 106 3.94 -18.65 -10.58
C LEU A 106 3.91 -19.92 -11.43
N HIS A 107 3.86 -21.09 -10.76
CA HIS A 107 3.66 -22.36 -11.44
C HIS A 107 2.20 -22.44 -11.87
N GLU A 108 1.90 -21.88 -13.04
CA GLU A 108 0.58 -21.96 -13.64
C GLU A 108 0.36 -23.37 -14.22
N THR A 109 -0.61 -24.09 -13.66
CA THR A 109 -1.31 -25.14 -14.39
C THR A 109 -2.06 -24.50 -15.56
N GLY A 110 -1.37 -24.35 -16.68
CA GLY A 110 -1.96 -24.04 -17.99
C GLY A 110 -2.28 -22.56 -18.22
N GLY A 111 -1.29 -21.76 -18.60
CA GLY A 111 -1.47 -20.40 -19.10
C GLY A 111 -0.16 -19.86 -19.66
N LYS A 112 -0.18 -19.21 -20.85
CA LYS A 112 1.04 -18.64 -21.47
C LYS A 112 1.42 -17.35 -20.73
N GLY A 113 2.67 -17.30 -20.24
CA GLY A 113 3.16 -16.25 -19.34
C GLY A 113 3.10 -14.83 -19.92
N GLY A 114 2.47 -13.92 -19.17
CA GLY A 114 2.46 -12.48 -19.40
C GLY A 114 3.20 -11.71 -18.31
N PHE A 115 3.57 -10.46 -18.58
CA PHE A 115 4.21 -9.55 -17.62
C PHE A 115 3.13 -8.83 -16.81
N TRP A 116 3.08 -9.08 -15.50
CA TRP A 116 2.06 -8.52 -14.60
C TRP A 116 2.55 -7.26 -13.91
N ARG A 117 1.78 -6.17 -14.00
CA ARG A 117 2.01 -4.94 -13.22
C ARG A 117 0.84 -4.72 -12.26
N TRP A 118 1.11 -4.76 -10.96
CA TRP A 118 0.12 -4.46 -9.93
C TRP A 118 -0.29 -2.99 -10.00
N ARG A 119 -1.59 -2.71 -10.16
CA ARG A 119 -2.17 -1.39 -9.89
C ARG A 119 -3.14 -1.53 -8.72
N SER A 120 -2.97 -0.66 -7.73
CA SER A 120 -3.96 -0.45 -6.69
C SER A 120 -5.09 0.37 -7.32
N ASP A 121 -6.20 -0.29 -7.66
CA ASP A 121 -7.39 0.44 -8.03
C ASP A 121 -8.06 0.90 -6.74
N CYS A 122 -8.36 2.19 -6.73
CA CYS A 122 -9.08 2.96 -5.72
C CYS A 122 -10.32 2.32 -5.07
N LEU A 123 -10.86 1.25 -5.66
CA LEU A 123 -12.03 0.50 -5.19
C LEU A 123 -11.65 -0.77 -4.40
N GLY A 124 -10.38 -0.94 -4.02
CA GLY A 124 -9.93 -2.10 -3.25
C GLY A 124 -9.92 -3.40 -4.05
N GLY A 125 -10.11 -3.33 -5.37
CA GLY A 125 -9.87 -4.43 -6.29
C GLY A 125 -8.40 -4.48 -6.69
N MET A 126 -7.74 -5.61 -6.48
CA MET A 126 -6.50 -5.91 -7.19
C MET A 126 -6.88 -6.20 -8.66
N ALA A 127 -6.63 -5.27 -9.56
CA ALA A 127 -6.76 -5.53 -10.99
C ALA A 127 -5.43 -6.04 -11.55
N ILE A 128 -5.42 -7.28 -12.04
CA ILE A 128 -4.37 -7.82 -12.91
C ILE A 128 -4.55 -7.23 -14.31
N ASN A 129 -3.70 -6.28 -14.68
CA ASN A 129 -3.66 -5.79 -16.05
C ASN A 129 -2.49 -6.48 -16.77
N GLY A 130 -2.81 -7.51 -17.56
CA GLY A 130 -1.85 -8.20 -18.40
C GLY A 130 -1.76 -7.50 -19.76
N LYS A 131 -0.55 -7.14 -20.18
CA LYS A 131 -0.27 -6.90 -21.60
C LYS A 131 0.35 -8.18 -22.17
N SER A 132 -0.33 -8.79 -23.12
CA SER A 132 0.30 -9.73 -24.04
C SER A 132 1.11 -8.93 -25.05
N GLU A 133 2.43 -9.05 -25.01
CA GLU A 133 3.26 -8.67 -26.15
C GLU A 133 3.02 -9.71 -27.25
N CYS A 134 2.62 -9.25 -28.44
CA CYS A 134 2.58 -10.06 -29.66
C CYS A 134 3.96 -10.04 -30.31
#